data_AF-A0A7S3N8X6-F1
#
_entry.id   AF-A0A7S3N8X6-F1
#
_cell.length_a   1.000
_cell.length_b   1.000
_cell.length_c   1.000
_cell.angle_alpha   90.00
_cell.angle_beta   90.00
_cell.angle_gamma   90.00
#
_symmetry.space_group_name_H-M   'P 1'
#
loop_
_entity.id
_entity.type
_entity.pdbx_description
1 polymer ?
#
loop_
_entity_poly.entity_id
_entity_poly.type
_entity_poly.pdbx_seq_one_letter_code
_entity_poly.pdbx_strand_id
1 'polypeptide(L)'
;MYMLGKFGTCPRVLCKRHPVLPFGASSELGTSRVKVFCPLCKDVYVPRKGPVEIDGAAFGPSFPHALLLSFTELVVGEGPQSFVPKLYGFKIFGLKGSKYQVTFDEHGNATNKEAVKEILEAKRTDAYD
;
A
#
# COMPACT_ATOMS: atom_id res chain seq x y z
N MET A 1 -18.96 2.81 14.83
CA MET A 1 -18.62 1.53 14.18
C MET A 1 -17.19 1.50 13.63
N TYR A 2 -16.77 2.49 12.83
CA TYR A 2 -15.40 2.60 12.29
C TYR A 2 -14.30 2.70 13.37
N MET A 3 -14.43 3.64 14.31
CA MET A 3 -13.49 3.82 15.44
C MET A 3 -13.33 2.58 16.33
N LEU A 4 -14.32 1.70 16.34
CA LEU A 4 -14.30 0.44 17.11
C LEU A 4 -13.58 -0.70 16.35
N GLY A 5 -13.04 -0.44 15.15
CA GLY A 5 -12.30 -1.42 14.35
C GLY A 5 -13.15 -2.59 13.84
N LYS A 6 -14.49 -2.45 13.79
CA LYS A 6 -15.38 -3.58 13.47
C LYS A 6 -15.23 -4.11 12.03
N PHE A 7 -14.75 -3.28 11.11
CA PHE A 7 -14.50 -3.67 9.72
C PHE A 7 -13.11 -4.29 9.51
N GLY A 8 -12.33 -4.43 10.58
CA GLY A 8 -10.98 -4.96 10.56
C GLY A 8 -9.92 -3.87 10.46
N THR A 9 -8.72 -4.28 10.06
CA THR A 9 -7.52 -3.44 10.04
C THR A 9 -6.74 -3.65 8.76
N CYS A 10 -6.01 -2.62 8.32
CA CYS A 10 -5.21 -2.67 7.11
C CYS A 10 -4.17 -3.81 7.17
N PRO A 11 -4.06 -4.65 6.13
CA PRO A 11 -3.09 -5.74 6.10
C PRO A 11 -1.65 -5.27 5.88
N ARG A 12 -1.45 -4.03 5.40
CA ARG A 12 -0.11 -3.46 5.21
C ARG A 12 0.52 -3.19 6.56
N VAL A 13 1.64 -3.85 6.84
CA VAL A 13 2.36 -3.78 8.13
C VAL A 13 2.67 -2.33 8.54
N LEU A 14 3.09 -1.51 7.58
CA LEU A 14 3.46 -0.10 7.82
C LEU A 14 2.26 0.83 7.99
N CYS A 15 1.03 0.34 7.84
CA CYS A 15 -0.18 1.03 8.29
C CYS A 15 -0.47 0.81 9.77
N LYS A 16 0.37 0.07 10.51
CA LYS A 16 0.23 -0.15 11.96
C LYS A 16 -1.19 -0.58 12.39
N ARG A 17 -1.82 -1.46 11.59
CA ARG A 17 -3.20 -1.94 11.79
C ARG A 17 -4.27 -0.83 11.81
N HIS A 18 -4.09 0.22 11.01
CA HIS A 18 -5.07 1.29 10.85
C HIS A 18 -6.48 0.74 10.51
N PRO A 19 -7.57 1.26 11.12
CA PRO A 19 -8.93 0.84 10.84
C PRO A 19 -9.32 1.04 9.38
N VAL A 20 -10.10 0.11 8.83
CA VAL A 20 -10.54 0.14 7.43
C VAL A 20 -12.04 0.37 7.30
N LEU A 21 -12.50 0.67 6.09
CA LEU A 21 -13.89 0.87 5.74
C LEU A 21 -14.34 -0.19 4.72
N PRO A 22 -15.59 -0.66 4.74
CA PRO A 22 -16.10 -1.53 3.69
C PRO A 22 -16.16 -0.80 2.35
N PHE A 23 -15.87 -1.50 1.26
CA PHE A 23 -15.82 -0.96 -0.09
C PHE A 23 -16.40 -1.97 -1.08
N GLY A 24 -17.26 -1.52 -1.98
CA GLY A 24 -17.74 -2.31 -3.12
C GLY A 24 -17.10 -1.82 -4.42
N ALA A 25 -16.59 -2.72 -5.28
CA ALA A 25 -16.00 -2.27 -6.54
C ALA A 25 -17.07 -1.86 -7.60
N SER A 26 -18.33 -2.27 -7.39
CA SER A 26 -19.47 -2.00 -8.26
C SER A 26 -20.71 -1.72 -7.41
N SER A 27 -21.68 -0.99 -7.97
CA SER A 27 -23.04 -0.87 -7.45
C SER A 27 -24.00 -1.95 -7.99
N GLU A 28 -23.56 -2.73 -8.96
CA GLU A 28 -24.33 -3.84 -9.53
C GLU A 28 -24.17 -5.11 -8.71
N LEU A 29 -25.27 -5.81 -8.46
CA LEU A 29 -25.28 -7.07 -7.72
C LEU A 29 -24.54 -8.17 -8.49
N GLY A 30 -23.85 -9.05 -7.76
CA GLY A 30 -23.15 -10.20 -8.31
C GLY A 30 -21.77 -9.90 -8.91
N THR A 31 -21.40 -8.62 -9.11
CA THR A 31 -20.14 -8.25 -9.76
C THR A 31 -18.91 -8.53 -8.90
N SER A 32 -18.94 -8.16 -7.62
CA SER A 32 -17.79 -8.33 -6.73
C SER A 32 -18.22 -8.44 -5.28
N ARG A 33 -17.50 -9.24 -4.49
CA ARG A 33 -17.68 -9.28 -3.03
C ARG A 33 -17.14 -8.01 -2.37
N VAL A 34 -17.58 -7.79 -1.14
CA VAL A 34 -17.10 -6.68 -0.31
C VAL A 34 -15.58 -6.75 -0.12
N LYS A 35 -14.93 -5.61 -0.30
CA LYS A 35 -13.52 -5.37 -0.01
C LYS A 35 -13.42 -4.37 1.14
N VAL A 36 -12.20 -4.07 1.56
CA VAL A 36 -11.95 -3.05 2.57
C VAL A 36 -10.98 -1.99 2.04
N PHE A 37 -11.34 -0.72 2.22
CA PHE A 37 -10.52 0.44 1.89
C PHE A 37 -9.79 0.94 3.13
N CYS A 38 -8.47 1.16 3.01
CA CYS A 38 -7.68 1.77 4.06
C CYS A 38 -7.50 3.28 3.81
N PRO A 39 -8.02 4.17 4.66
CA PRO A 39 -7.85 5.61 4.49
C PRO A 39 -6.40 6.08 4.58
N LEU A 40 -5.57 5.41 5.38
CA LEU A 40 -4.17 5.82 5.59
C LEU A 40 -3.31 5.58 4.34
N CYS A 41 -3.39 4.39 3.74
CA CYS A 41 -2.62 4.04 2.53
C CYS A 41 -3.36 4.24 1.21
N LYS A 42 -4.64 4.62 1.27
CA LYS A 42 -5.50 4.90 0.13
C LYS A 42 -5.58 3.75 -0.87
N ASP A 43 -5.74 2.54 -0.34
CA ASP A 43 -5.67 1.31 -1.12
C ASP A 43 -6.73 0.30 -0.64
N VAL A 44 -7.10 -0.62 -1.53
CA VAL A 44 -8.21 -1.56 -1.36
C VAL A 44 -7.68 -2.98 -1.19
N TYR A 45 -8.19 -3.69 -0.18
CA TYR A 45 -7.76 -5.03 0.18
C TYR A 45 -8.93 -6.00 0.26
N VAL A 46 -8.66 -7.29 0.05
CA VAL A 46 -9.61 -8.35 0.35
C VAL A 46 -9.58 -8.63 1.87
N PRO A 47 -10.73 -8.60 2.57
CA PRO A 47 -10.78 -8.90 4.00
C PRO A 47 -10.32 -10.34 4.26
N ARG A 48 -9.37 -10.52 5.19
CA ARG A 48 -8.88 -11.86 5.59
C ARG A 48 -9.83 -12.59 6.56
N LYS A 49 -10.67 -11.82 7.27
CA LYS A 49 -11.63 -12.30 8.26
C LYS A 49 -12.89 -11.43 8.18
N GLY A 50 -14.05 -11.98 8.51
CA GLY A 50 -15.33 -11.28 8.44
C GLY A 50 -16.18 -11.75 7.25
N PRO A 51 -17.19 -10.96 6.85
CA PRO A 51 -18.19 -11.42 5.89
C PRO A 51 -17.68 -11.30 4.45
N VAL A 52 -16.83 -12.24 4.03
CA VAL A 52 -16.27 -12.33 2.67
C VAL A 52 -17.36 -12.65 1.62
N GLU A 53 -18.51 -13.16 2.07
CA GLU A 53 -19.62 -13.55 1.20
C GLU A 53 -20.60 -12.41 0.90
N ILE A 54 -20.52 -11.27 1.60
CA ILE A 54 -21.40 -10.13 1.34
C ILE A 54 -21.06 -9.53 -0.03
N ASP A 55 -22.10 -9.20 -0.78
CA ASP A 55 -21.98 -8.49 -2.05
C ASP A 55 -21.46 -7.06 -1.82
N GLY A 56 -20.45 -6.66 -2.59
CA GLY A 56 -19.88 -5.32 -2.52
C GLY A 56 -20.89 -4.23 -2.90
N ALA A 57 -21.89 -4.56 -3.72
CA ALA A 57 -22.96 -3.63 -4.11
C ALA A 57 -23.73 -3.05 -2.92
N ALA A 58 -23.77 -3.75 -1.78
CA ALA A 58 -24.40 -3.24 -0.55
C ALA A 58 -23.73 -1.98 0.01
N PHE A 59 -22.46 -1.74 -0.33
CA PHE A 59 -21.70 -0.55 0.06
C PHE A 59 -21.44 0.38 -1.12
N GLY A 60 -21.15 -0.20 -2.30
CA GLY A 60 -20.77 0.52 -3.49
C GLY A 60 -19.38 1.15 -3.43
N PRO A 61 -18.93 1.77 -4.54
CA PRO A 61 -17.58 2.31 -4.67
C PRO A 61 -17.39 3.64 -3.94
N SER A 62 -18.46 4.44 -3.79
CA SER A 62 -18.36 5.81 -3.29
C SER A 62 -18.36 5.92 -1.76
N PHE A 63 -18.81 4.88 -1.05
CA PHE A 63 -19.05 4.96 0.40
C PHE A 63 -17.83 5.44 1.22
N PRO A 64 -16.62 4.84 1.10
CA PRO A 64 -15.48 5.30 1.87
C PRO A 64 -15.09 6.74 1.56
N HIS A 65 -15.18 7.12 0.29
CA HIS A 65 -14.80 8.47 -0.16
C HIS A 65 -15.78 9.53 0.36
N ALA A 66 -17.09 9.28 0.23
CA ALA A 66 -18.12 10.17 0.75
C ALA A 66 -18.00 10.36 2.27
N LEU A 67 -17.75 9.27 3.02
CA LEU A 67 -17.54 9.34 4.46
C LEU A 67 -16.33 10.21 4.83
N LEU A 68 -15.20 10.04 4.13
CA LEU A 68 -13.97 10.77 4.42
C LEU A 68 -14.02 12.24 3.98
N LEU A 69 -14.87 12.59 3.01
CA LEU A 69 -15.16 13.97 2.65
C LEU A 69 -15.94 14.69 3.76
N SER A 70 -16.86 13.99 4.43
CA SER A 70 -17.64 14.54 5.55
C SER A 70 -16.87 14.56 6.87
N PHE A 71 -15.96 13.61 7.08
CA PHE A 71 -15.25 13.41 8.35
C PHE A 71 -13.75 13.24 8.09
N THR A 72 -13.09 14.32 7.70
CA THR A 72 -11.66 14.32 7.35
C THR A 72 -10.75 13.93 8.52
N GLU A 73 -11.18 14.21 9.74
CA GLU A 73 -10.50 13.93 11.01
C GLU A 73 -10.38 12.43 11.32
N LEU A 74 -11.11 11.57 10.59
CA LEU A 74 -11.00 10.11 10.75
C LEU A 74 -9.68 9.55 10.24
N VAL A 75 -8.98 10.28 9.35
CA VAL A 75 -7.68 9.87 8.83
C VAL A 75 -6.58 10.32 9.81
N VAL A 76 -6.32 9.48 10.80
CA VAL A 76 -5.28 9.76 11.80
C VAL A 76 -3.93 9.19 11.35
N GLY A 77 -2.95 10.07 11.18
CA GLY A 77 -1.53 9.74 10.99
C GLY A 77 -0.96 10.18 9.66
N GLU A 78 0.36 10.40 9.65
CA GLU A 78 1.11 10.52 8.40
C GLU A 78 1.05 9.16 7.69
N GLY A 79 0.80 9.18 6.37
CA GLY A 79 0.56 7.99 5.54
C GLY A 79 1.59 6.87 5.74
N PRO A 80 1.32 5.65 5.24
CA PRO A 80 2.17 4.51 5.54
C PRO A 80 3.61 4.80 5.11
N GLN A 81 4.54 4.59 6.02
CA GLN A 81 5.95 4.62 5.67
C GLN A 81 6.22 3.62 4.53
N SER A 82 7.18 3.94 3.68
CA SER A 82 7.63 3.03 2.64
C SER A 82 8.54 1.98 3.24
N PHE A 83 8.39 0.72 2.83
CA PHE A 83 9.27 -0.35 3.27
C PHE A 83 10.67 -0.13 2.70
N VAL A 84 11.68 -0.16 3.58
CA VAL A 84 13.10 -0.08 3.22
C VAL A 84 13.72 -1.47 3.48
N PRO A 85 13.97 -2.26 2.44
CA PRO A 85 14.53 -3.61 2.59
C PRO A 85 15.97 -3.55 3.07
N LYS A 86 16.29 -4.39 4.07
CA LYS A 86 17.63 -4.50 4.65
C LYS A 86 18.04 -5.97 4.79
N LEU A 87 19.31 -6.26 4.54
CA LEU A 87 19.96 -7.55 4.76
C LEU A 87 21.13 -7.33 5.73
N TYR A 88 21.15 -8.03 6.87
CA TYR A 88 22.12 -7.81 7.96
C TYR A 88 22.26 -6.33 8.41
N GLY A 89 21.17 -5.56 8.35
CA GLY A 89 21.18 -4.13 8.67
C GLY A 89 21.57 -3.21 7.51
N PHE A 90 22.15 -3.74 6.43
CA PHE A 90 22.51 -2.98 5.23
C PHE A 90 21.33 -2.86 4.27
N LYS A 91 21.13 -1.67 3.72
CA LYS A 91 20.07 -1.44 2.72
C LYS A 91 20.45 -2.12 1.41
N ILE A 92 19.51 -2.83 0.81
CA ILE A 92 19.77 -3.59 -0.43
C ILE A 92 20.01 -2.64 -1.59
N PHE A 93 21.10 -2.86 -2.32
CA PHE A 93 21.49 -2.07 -3.49
C PHE A 93 20.38 -2.03 -4.55
N GLY A 94 20.18 -0.89 -5.21
CA GLY A 94 19.13 -0.72 -6.22
C GLY A 94 17.73 -0.53 -5.66
N LEU A 95 17.46 -0.95 -4.43
CA LEU A 95 16.12 -0.88 -3.82
C LEU A 95 15.88 0.44 -3.08
N LYS A 96 14.60 0.69 -2.78
CA LYS A 96 14.12 1.92 -2.12
C LYS A 96 14.85 2.20 -0.81
N GLY A 97 15.33 3.43 -0.64
CA GLY A 97 16.04 3.91 0.54
C GLY A 97 17.53 3.60 0.55
N SER A 98 18.06 2.78 -0.37
CA SER A 98 19.50 2.55 -0.52
C SER A 98 20.21 3.77 -1.10
N LYS A 99 21.55 3.85 -0.93
CA LYS A 99 22.37 4.93 -1.50
C LYS A 99 22.26 5.00 -3.03
N TYR A 100 22.05 3.84 -3.67
CA TYR A 100 21.97 3.67 -5.11
C TYR A 100 20.58 3.18 -5.49
N GLN A 101 19.54 3.88 -5.02
CA GLN A 101 18.16 3.54 -5.32
C GLN A 101 17.85 3.77 -6.80
N VAL A 102 17.18 2.82 -7.44
CA VAL A 102 16.61 3.03 -8.77
C VAL A 102 15.38 3.94 -8.65
N THR A 103 15.40 5.04 -9.39
CA THR A 103 14.30 6.00 -9.51
C THR A 103 13.46 5.68 -10.73
N PHE A 104 12.17 6.00 -10.66
CA PHE A 104 11.21 5.73 -11.72
C PHE A 104 10.47 7.01 -12.08
N ASP A 105 10.10 7.15 -13.35
CA ASP A 105 9.22 8.21 -13.82
C ASP A 105 7.75 7.94 -13.45
N GLU A 106 6.86 8.88 -13.79
CA GLU A 106 5.41 8.74 -13.55
C GLU A 106 4.79 7.57 -14.33
N HIS A 107 5.45 7.11 -15.39
CA HIS A 107 5.04 5.98 -16.22
C HIS A 107 5.61 4.63 -15.74
N GLY A 108 6.41 4.63 -14.66
CA GLY A 108 7.04 3.44 -14.11
C GLY A 108 8.32 2.99 -14.83
N ASN A 109 8.87 3.79 -15.74
CA ASN A 109 10.16 3.53 -16.38
C ASN A 109 11.31 3.95 -15.46
N ALA A 110 12.37 3.14 -15.40
CA ALA A 110 13.52 3.43 -14.55
C ALA A 110 14.40 4.52 -15.18
N THR A 111 14.60 5.63 -14.46
CA THR A 111 15.31 6.82 -14.99
C THR A 111 16.82 6.77 -14.82
N ASN A 112 17.33 6.00 -13.85
CA ASN A 112 18.76 5.93 -13.52
C ASN A 112 19.32 4.49 -13.53
N LYS A 113 18.63 3.57 -14.19
CA LYS A 113 18.94 2.14 -14.14
C LYS A 113 20.35 1.82 -14.63
N GLU A 114 20.80 2.49 -15.69
CA GLU A 114 22.11 2.27 -16.31
C GLU A 114 23.23 2.74 -15.37
N ALA A 115 23.14 3.97 -14.85
CA ALA A 115 24.11 4.49 -13.88
C ALA A 115 24.21 3.61 -12.61
N VAL A 116 23.08 3.10 -12.11
CA VAL A 116 23.09 2.16 -10.97
C VAL A 116 23.74 0.83 -11.35
N LYS A 117 23.56 0.36 -12.58
CA LYS A 117 24.18 -0.89 -13.06
C LYS A 117 25.70 -0.74 -13.21
N GLU A 118 26.17 0.37 -13.74
CA GLU A 118 27.61 0.66 -13.85
C GLU A 118 28.30 0.65 -12.48
N ILE A 119 27.67 1.27 -11.47
CA ILE A 119 28.18 1.28 -10.09
C ILE A 119 28.21 -0.14 -9.51
N LEU A 120 27.23 -0.98 -9.82
CA LEU A 120 27.20 -2.37 -9.38
C LEU A 120 28.34 -3.18 -9.99
N GLU A 121 28.59 -2.99 -11.28
CA GLU A 121 29.65 -3.69 -12.01
C GLU A 121 31.03 -3.27 -11.50
N ALA A 122 31.27 -1.97 -11.28
CA ALA A 122 32.51 -1.46 -10.69
C ALA A 122 32.75 -2.01 -9.27
N LYS A 123 31.73 -2.03 -8.42
CA LYS A 123 31.86 -2.60 -7.06
C LYS A 123 32.04 -4.11 -7.03
N ARG A 124 31.64 -4.82 -8.10
CA ARG A 124 31.78 -6.28 -8.19
C ARG A 124 33.22 -6.66 -8.52
N THR A 125 33.91 -5.87 -9.34
CA THR A 125 35.33 -6.11 -9.65
C THR A 125 36.20 -5.87 -8.41
N ASP A 126 35.91 -4.84 -7.61
CA ASP A 126 36.64 -4.52 -6.38
C ASP A 126 36.53 -5.58 -5.26
N ALA A 127 35.60 -6.53 -5.36
CA ALA A 127 35.33 -7.52 -4.33
C ALA A 127 36.07 -8.86 -4.53
N TYR A 128 36.69 -9.04 -5.70
CA TYR A 128 37.40 -10.28 -6.08
C TYR A 128 38.91 -10.06 -6.34
N ASP A 129 39.40 -8.85 -6.14
CA ASP A 129 40.83 -8.51 -6.04
C ASP A 129 41.25 -8.41 -4.56
#